data_AF-A0A4U9D1T6-F1
#
_entry.id   AF-A0A4U9D1T6-F1
#
_cell.length_a   1.000
_cell.length_b   1.000
_cell.length_c   1.000
_cell.angle_alpha   90.00
_cell.angle_beta   90.00
_cell.angle_gamma   90.00
#
_symmetry.space_group_name_H-M   'P 1'
#
loop_
_entity.id
_entity.type
_entity.pdbx_description
1 polymer ?
#
loop_
_entity_poly.entity_id
_entity_poly.type
_entity_poly.pdbx_seq_one_letter_code
_entity_poly.pdbx_strand_id
1 'polypeptide(L)'
;MKKLKYFSTLLIVALAIIAAWLVWNYYTQSPWTRDGKVRAEQVGITPQVSGSILQLNVRDNQLVKAGDVLFTIDDTPYRIALLNAQAQLAKTRAELGES
;
A
#
# COMPACT_ATOMS: atom_id res chain seq x y z
N MET A 1 -66.25 1.14 -33.96
CA MET A 1 -66.13 1.02 -32.48
C MET A 1 -65.04 0.04 -32.00
N LYS A 2 -64.82 -1.14 -32.61
CA LYS A 2 -63.78 -2.09 -32.15
C LYS A 2 -62.35 -1.55 -32.26
N LYS A 3 -62.01 -0.85 -33.35
CA LYS A 3 -60.68 -0.23 -33.58
C LYS A 3 -60.27 0.76 -32.47
N LEU A 4 -61.22 1.53 -31.93
CA LEU A 4 -60.99 2.50 -30.86
C LEU A 4 -60.64 1.83 -29.52
N LYS A 5 -61.26 0.67 -29.24
CA LYS A 5 -60.95 -0.15 -28.06
C LYS A 5 -59.54 -0.72 -28.15
N TYR A 6 -59.15 -1.28 -29.30
CA TYR A 6 -57.78 -1.78 -29.51
C TYR A 6 -56.72 -0.69 -29.44
N PHE A 7 -57.01 0.51 -29.96
CA PHE A 7 -56.10 1.65 -29.85
C PHE A 7 -55.90 2.10 -28.40
N SER A 8 -56.98 2.14 -27.61
CA SER A 8 -56.91 2.44 -26.18
C SER A 8 -56.11 1.37 -25.41
N THR A 9 -56.28 0.09 -25.72
CA THR A 9 -55.49 -0.99 -25.08
C THR A 9 -54.01 -0.88 -25.44
N LEU A 10 -53.68 -0.60 -26.71
CA LEU A 10 -52.30 -0.39 -27.16
C LEU A 10 -51.63 0.80 -26.46
N LEU A 11 -52.36 1.90 -26.29
CA LEU A 11 -51.85 3.09 -25.59
C LEU A 11 -51.52 2.77 -24.12
N ILE A 12 -52.40 2.04 -23.43
CA ILE A 12 -52.20 1.64 -22.04
C ILE A 12 -50.99 0.70 -21.92
N VAL A 13 -50.85 -0.26 -22.84
CA VAL A 13 -49.69 -1.17 -22.87
C VAL A 13 -48.39 -0.41 -23.13
N ALA A 14 -48.38 0.55 -24.06
CA ALA A 14 -47.20 1.37 -24.34
C ALA A 14 -46.78 2.22 -23.12
N LEU A 15 -47.75 2.83 -22.42
CA LEU A 15 -47.50 3.57 -21.18
C LEU A 15 -46.95 2.68 -20.07
N ALA A 16 -47.48 1.46 -19.92
CA ALA A 16 -46.98 0.50 -18.94
C ALA A 16 -45.52 0.08 -19.22
N ILE A 17 -45.16 -0.12 -20.49
CA ILE A 17 -43.77 -0.44 -20.90
C ILE A 17 -42.83 0.72 -20.59
N ILE A 18 -43.23 1.96 -20.90
CA ILE A 18 -42.43 3.16 -20.63
C ILE A 18 -42.23 3.34 -19.12
N ALA A 19 -43.28 3.17 -18.32
CA ALA A 19 -43.19 3.25 -16.86
C ALA A 19 -42.25 2.19 -16.29
N ALA A 20 -42.35 0.93 -16.76
CA ALA A 20 -41.46 -0.14 -16.35
C ALA A 20 -39.99 0.16 -16.71
N TRP A 21 -39.74 0.70 -17.90
CA TRP A 21 -38.40 1.08 -18.35
C TRP A 21 -37.81 2.23 -17.51
N LEU A 22 -38.60 3.25 -17.19
CA LEU A 22 -38.18 4.37 -16.34
C LEU A 22 -37.85 3.91 -14.91
N VAL A 23 -38.69 3.07 -14.32
CA VAL A 23 -38.47 2.50 -12.98
C VAL A 23 -37.21 1.63 -12.98
N TRP A 24 -37.07 0.76 -13.98
CA TRP A 24 -35.87 -0.06 -14.14
C TRP A 24 -34.62 0.81 -14.19
N ASN A 25 -34.59 1.83 -15.06
CA ASN A 25 -33.44 2.73 -15.21
C ASN A 25 -33.16 3.53 -13.93
N TYR A 26 -34.20 4.01 -13.23
CA TYR A 26 -34.02 4.73 -11.96
C TYR A 26 -33.38 3.86 -10.88
N TYR A 27 -33.81 2.60 -10.75
CA TYR A 27 -33.31 1.69 -9.72
C TYR A 27 -31.97 1.02 -10.07
N THR A 28 -31.65 0.79 -11.36
CA THR A 28 -30.38 0.16 -11.75
C THR A 28 -29.20 1.12 -11.86
N GLN A 29 -29.44 2.41 -12.11
CA GLN A 29 -28.37 3.41 -12.31
C GLN A 29 -27.78 3.98 -11.01
N SER A 30 -28.26 3.54 -9.84
CA SER A 30 -27.74 4.00 -8.55
C SER A 30 -27.50 2.82 -7.59
N PRO A 31 -26.51 1.96 -7.88
CA PRO A 31 -26.02 0.98 -6.92
C PRO A 31 -25.31 1.72 -5.79
N TRP A 32 -26.06 2.14 -4.77
CA TRP A 32 -25.51 2.62 -3.52
C TRP A 32 -24.93 1.42 -2.77
N THR A 33 -23.61 1.40 -2.57
CA THR A 33 -22.98 0.44 -1.66
C THR A 33 -22.20 1.20 -0.61
N ARG A 34 -22.41 0.81 0.65
CA ARG A 34 -21.64 1.33 1.78
C ARG A 34 -20.28 0.62 1.92
N ASP A 35 -19.96 -0.29 0.98
CA ASP A 35 -18.75 -1.10 0.98
C ASP A 35 -17.59 -0.36 0.31
N GLY A 36 -17.11 0.69 0.96
CA GLY A 36 -15.79 1.24 0.69
C GLY A 36 -14.72 0.40 1.38
N LYS A 37 -13.82 -0.24 0.61
CA LYS A 37 -12.63 -0.89 1.16
C LYS A 37 -11.40 -0.06 0.79
N VAL A 38 -10.71 0.46 1.81
CA VAL A 38 -9.40 1.10 1.62
C VAL A 38 -8.33 0.02 1.74
N ARG A 39 -7.48 -0.09 0.72
CA ARG A 39 -6.28 -0.93 0.78
C ARG A 39 -5.13 -0.07 1.27
N ALA A 40 -4.50 -0.50 2.35
CA ALA A 40 -3.21 0.03 2.80
C ALA A 40 -2.17 -1.07 2.62
N GLU A 41 -1.11 -0.77 1.88
CA GLU A 41 0.04 -1.67 1.79
C GLU A 41 0.94 -1.41 2.99
N GLN A 42 1.15 -2.45 3.81
CA GLN A 42 2.08 -2.39 4.93
C GLN A 42 3.40 -3.00 4.49
N VAL A 43 4.48 -2.22 4.58
CA VAL A 43 5.84 -2.70 4.29
C VAL A 43 6.60 -2.79 5.61
N GLY A 44 7.15 -3.97 5.89
CA GLY A 44 8.04 -4.19 7.02
C GLY A 44 9.42 -3.59 6.76
N ILE A 45 9.97 -2.87 7.74
CA ILE A 45 11.32 -2.32 7.68
C ILE A 45 12.20 -3.17 8.60
N THR A 46 13.31 -3.68 8.07
CA THR A 46 14.24 -4.56 8.81
C THR A 46 15.66 -4.11 8.56
N PRO A 47 16.53 -4.07 9.59
CA PRO A 47 17.93 -3.76 9.38
C PRO A 47 18.63 -4.87 8.59
N GLN A 48 19.64 -4.49 7.80
CA GLN A 48 20.45 -5.46 7.05
C GLN A 48 21.43 -6.25 7.93
N VAL A 49 21.60 -5.83 9.19
CA VAL A 49 22.58 -6.38 10.10
C VAL A 49 21.94 -6.68 11.46
N SER A 50 22.41 -7.74 12.11
CA SER A 50 21.89 -8.20 13.41
C SER A 50 22.59 -7.50 14.58
N GLY A 51 21.85 -6.78 15.42
CA GLY A 51 22.41 -6.18 16.62
C GLY A 51 21.35 -5.65 17.56
N SER A 52 21.79 -5.19 18.74
CA SER A 52 20.92 -4.57 19.74
C SER A 52 20.53 -3.16 19.32
N ILE A 53 19.25 -2.80 19.51
CA ILE A 53 18.77 -1.44 19.25
C ILE A 53 19.22 -0.53 20.40
N LEU A 54 19.98 0.53 20.10
CA LEU A 54 20.39 1.56 21.06
C LEU A 54 19.30 2.61 21.25
N GLN A 55 18.66 3.03 20.16
CA GLN A 55 17.69 4.11 20.19
C GLN A 55 16.57 3.87 19.17
N LEU A 56 15.33 4.15 19.59
CA LEU A 56 14.14 4.18 18.74
C LEU A 56 13.70 5.64 18.57
N ASN A 57 13.77 6.15 17.35
CA ASN A 57 13.53 7.57 17.03
C ASN A 57 12.12 7.84 16.48
N VAL A 58 11.24 6.84 16.56
CA VAL A 58 9.89 6.90 16.01
C VAL A 58 8.85 6.47 17.02
N ARG A 59 7.66 7.05 16.90
CA ARG A 59 6.45 6.62 17.60
C ARG A 59 5.44 6.04 16.63
N ASP A 60 4.46 5.33 17.18
CA ASP A 60 3.39 4.72 16.38
C ASP A 60 2.62 5.76 15.54
N ASN A 61 2.26 5.38 14.32
CA ASN A 61 1.58 6.22 13.31
C ASN A 61 2.26 7.57 13.00
N GLN A 62 3.56 7.71 13.29
CA GLN A 62 4.32 8.90 12.92
C GLN A 62 4.53 8.96 11.41
N LEU A 63 4.27 10.12 10.83
CA LEU A 63 4.65 10.41 9.45
C LEU A 63 6.18 10.54 9.36
N VAL A 64 6.80 9.71 8.53
CA VAL A 64 8.24 9.70 8.26
C VAL A 64 8.51 9.89 6.76
N LYS A 65 9.69 10.41 6.43
CA LYS A 65 10.16 10.61 5.06
C LYS A 65 11.30 9.64 4.75
N ALA A 66 11.54 9.44 3.45
CA ALA A 66 12.69 8.66 3.01
C ALA A 66 13.99 9.31 3.50
N GLY A 67 14.85 8.50 4.14
CA GLY A 67 16.10 8.94 4.74
C GLY A 67 16.01 9.25 6.24
N ASP A 68 14.82 9.27 6.84
CA ASP A 68 14.69 9.48 8.28
C ASP A 68 15.24 8.26 9.05
N VAL A 69 16.05 8.53 10.08
CA VAL A 69 16.62 7.50 10.94
C VAL A 69 15.55 7.01 11.91
N LEU A 70 15.07 5.79 11.70
CA LEU A 70 13.97 5.22 12.50
C LEU A 70 14.47 4.60 13.81
N PHE A 71 15.60 3.92 13.77
CA PHE A 71 16.26 3.32 14.93
C PHE A 71 17.76 3.18 14.66
N THR A 72 18.54 3.10 15.73
CA THR A 72 20.01 2.96 15.67
C THR A 72 20.41 1.64 16.32
N ILE A 73 21.31 0.89 15.68
CA ILE A 73 21.87 -0.36 16.17
C ILE A 73 23.23 -0.08 16.82
N ASP A 74 23.58 -0.85 17.86
CA ASP A 74 24.92 -0.83 18.45
C ASP A 74 25.98 -1.21 17.41
N ASP A 75 26.85 -0.24 17.10
CA ASP A 75 27.90 -0.37 16.09
C ASP A 75 29.22 -0.92 16.65
N THR A 76 29.33 -1.09 17.98
CA THR A 76 30.53 -1.55 18.68
C THR A 76 31.14 -2.82 18.07
N PRO A 77 30.41 -3.94 17.89
CA PRO A 77 30.99 -5.16 17.33
C PRO A 77 31.47 -4.96 15.87
N TYR A 78 30.77 -4.13 15.09
CA TYR A 78 31.14 -3.84 13.71
C TYR A 78 32.39 -2.96 13.63
N ARG A 79 32.51 -1.99 14.54
CA ARG A 79 33.69 -1.13 14.67
C ARG A 79 34.94 -1.94 15.00
N ILE A 80 34.83 -2.88 15.94
CA ILE A 80 35.93 -3.77 16.32
C ILE A 80 36.33 -4.67 15.14
N ALA A 81 35.36 -5.27 14.45
CA ALA A 81 35.64 -6.09 13.27
C ALA A 81 36.34 -5.30 12.15
N LEU A 82 35.91 -4.05 11.92
CA LEU A 82 36.53 -3.16 10.95
C LEU A 82 37.98 -2.84 11.32
N LEU A 83 38.24 -2.51 12.58
CA LEU A 83 39.60 -2.22 13.06
C LEU A 83 40.53 -3.43 12.90
N ASN A 84 40.04 -4.63 13.24
CA ASN A 84 40.80 -5.87 13.07
C ASN A 84 41.14 -6.14 11.59
N ALA A 85 40.18 -5.93 10.69
CA ALA A 85 40.40 -6.09 9.25
C ALA A 85 41.41 -5.08 8.70
N GLN A 86 41.36 -3.82 9.17
CA GLN A 86 42.31 -2.79 8.79
C GLN A 86 43.73 -3.10 9.29
N ALA A 87 43.86 -3.58 10.52
CA ALA A 87 45.15 -4.00 11.08
C ALA A 87 45.75 -5.17 10.30
N GLN A 88 44.93 -6.16 9.94
CA GLN A 88 45.37 -7.29 9.12
C GLN A 88 45.81 -6.84 7.72
N LEU A 89 45.07 -5.93 7.08
CA LEU A 89 45.44 -5.36 5.79
C LEU A 89 46.77 -4.60 5.86
N ALA A 90 46.98 -3.80 6.92
CA ALA A 90 48.23 -3.06 7.12
C ALA A 90 49.42 -4.01 7.29
N LYS A 91 49.24 -5.08 8.08
CA LYS A 91 50.26 -6.12 8.27
C LYS A 91 50.66 -6.77 6.94
N THR A 92 49.70 -7.24 6.16
CA THR A 92 49.98 -7.88 4.86
C THR A 92 50.63 -6.93 3.87
N ARG A 93 50.24 -5.64 3.87
CA ARG A 93 50.90 -4.64 3.02
C ARG A 93 52.35 -4.40 3.41
N ALA A 94 52.67 -4.41 4.71
CA ALA A 94 54.04 -4.32 5.18
C ALA A 94 54.85 -5.55 4.73
N GLU A 95 54.31 -6.76 4.89
CA GLU A 95 54.96 -8.00 4.47
C GLU A 95 55.26 -8.04 2.95
N LEU A 96 54.31 -7.58 2.12
CA LEU A 96 54.49 -7.51 0.67
C LEU A 96 55.43 -6.39 0.20
N GLY A 97 55.52 -5.29 0.96
CA GLY A 97 56.43 -4.17 0.66
C GLY A 97 57.87 -4.43 1.10
N GLU A 98 58.09 -5.38 2.02
CA GLU A 98 59.41 -5.86 2.41
C GLU A 98 59.93 -7.04 1.55
N SER A 99 59.14 -7.53 0.59
CA SER A 99 59.55 -8.54 -0.41
C SER A 99 59.92 -7.89 -1.74
#